data_AF-A0A180F8Y3-F1
#
_entry.id   AF-A0A180F8Y3-F1
#
_cell.length_a   1.000
_cell.length_b   1.000
_cell.length_c   1.000
_cell.angle_alpha   90.00
_cell.angle_beta   90.00
_cell.angle_gamma   90.00
#
_symmetry.space_group_name_H-M   'P 1'
#
loop_
_entity.id
_entity.type
_entity.pdbx_description
1 polymer ?
#
loop_
_entity_poly.entity_id
_entity_poly.type
_entity_poly.pdbx_seq_one_letter_code
_entity_poly.pdbx_strand_id
1 'polypeptide(L)'
;MTSDRSKEIRYYISDEEGMKASCFNAPVRGDRGIENQLHRHLDVTFREDACRAGEGYAAENLSTMRIPALQIIKEQPDKLSLKKRRLNAAYNIEYLKKLIT
;
A
#
# COMPACT_ATOMS: atom_id res chain seq x y z
N MET A 1 -16.62 -37.95 5.63
CA MET A 1 -15.93 -36.64 5.68
C MET A 1 -16.77 -35.73 6.58
N THR A 2 -16.40 -35.62 7.85
CA THR A 2 -17.06 -34.73 8.81
C THR A 2 -16.53 -33.30 8.59
N SER A 3 -17.44 -32.37 8.32
CA SER A 3 -17.14 -30.94 8.19
C SER A 3 -16.69 -30.40 9.54
N ASP A 4 -15.40 -30.10 9.68
CA ASP A 4 -14.83 -29.57 10.91
C ASP A 4 -15.25 -28.09 11.04
N ARG A 5 -16.00 -27.76 12.09
CA ARG A 5 -16.46 -26.38 12.36
C ARG A 5 -15.56 -25.76 13.42
N SER A 6 -14.82 -24.72 13.05
CA SER A 6 -14.09 -23.88 14.00
C SER A 6 -14.94 -22.69 14.46
N LYS A 7 -14.72 -22.25 15.70
CA LYS A 7 -15.25 -20.99 16.25
C LYS A 7 -14.07 -20.06 16.53
N GLU A 8 -14.20 -18.79 16.20
CA GLU A 8 -13.22 -17.74 16.47
C GLU A 8 -13.91 -16.59 17.21
N ILE A 9 -13.25 -16.00 18.20
CA ILE A 9 -13.72 -14.82 18.95
C ILE A 9 -12.80 -13.65 18.60
N ARG A 10 -13.37 -12.48 18.30
CA ARG A 10 -12.63 -11.25 18.00
C ARG A 10 -13.06 -10.15 18.95
N TYR A 11 -12.08 -9.44 19.49
CA TYR A 11 -12.28 -8.31 20.37
C TYR A 11 -12.08 -7.00 19.59
N TYR A 12 -12.97 -6.03 19.79
CA TYR A 12 -12.89 -4.70 19.18
C TYR A 12 -12.81 -3.67 20.29
N ILE A 13 -11.93 -2.68 20.13
CA ILE A 13 -11.82 -1.51 20.99
C ILE A 13 -12.20 -0.31 20.13
N SER A 14 -13.17 0.48 20.59
CA SER A 14 -13.66 1.64 19.88
C SER A 14 -14.29 2.60 20.87
N ASP A 15 -14.15 3.90 20.60
CA ASP A 15 -14.80 4.96 21.37
C ASP A 15 -16.28 5.15 20.99
N GLU A 16 -16.77 4.42 19.98
CA GLU A 16 -18.11 4.58 19.44
C GLU A 16 -19.14 3.77 20.24
N GLU A 17 -20.04 4.46 20.95
CA GLU A 17 -21.09 3.84 21.75
C GLU A 17 -22.27 3.34 20.89
N GLY A 18 -22.87 2.21 21.29
CA GLY A 18 -24.11 1.70 20.68
C GLY A 18 -23.95 0.99 19.32
N MET A 19 -22.72 0.85 18.80
CA MET A 19 -22.48 0.08 17.57
C MET A 19 -22.59 -1.43 17.79
N LYS A 20 -23.24 -2.12 16.84
CA LYS A 20 -23.29 -3.59 16.83
C LYS A 20 -21.95 -4.15 16.37
N ALA A 21 -21.51 -5.25 16.98
CA ALA A 21 -20.28 -5.97 16.60
C ALA A 21 -20.18 -6.28 15.09
N SER A 22 -21.31 -6.48 14.42
CA SER A 22 -21.39 -6.70 12.96
C SER A 22 -20.83 -5.55 12.12
N CYS A 23 -20.91 -4.31 12.62
CA CYS A 23 -20.47 -3.12 11.92
C CYS A 23 -18.93 -3.03 11.82
N PHE A 24 -18.20 -3.58 12.79
CA PHE A 24 -16.74 -3.59 12.80
C PHE A 24 -16.12 -4.54 11.76
N ASN A 25 -16.89 -5.50 11.26
CA ASN A 25 -16.39 -6.43 10.24
C ASN A 25 -16.07 -5.74 8.90
N ALA A 26 -16.78 -4.65 8.55
CA ALA A 26 -16.57 -3.94 7.30
C ALA A 26 -15.27 -3.10 7.31
N PRO A 27 -15.02 -2.23 8.31
CA PRO A 27 -13.75 -1.50 8.44
C PRO A 27 -12.54 -2.43 8.49
N VAL A 28 -12.59 -3.50 9.29
CA VAL A 28 -11.47 -4.46 9.42
C VAL A 28 -11.15 -5.18 8.10
N ARG A 29 -12.16 -5.39 7.25
CA ARG A 29 -11.91 -5.90 5.89
C ARG A 29 -11.36 -4.82 4.96
N GLY A 30 -11.76 -3.57 5.16
CA GLY A 30 -11.24 -2.40 4.45
C GLY A 30 -9.76 -2.12 4.74
N ASP A 31 -9.32 -2.29 5.98
CA ASP A 31 -7.92 -2.07 6.37
C ASP A 31 -6.96 -3.03 5.67
N ARG A 32 -7.38 -4.28 5.45
CA ARG A 32 -6.65 -5.22 4.58
C ARG A 32 -6.53 -4.74 3.14
N GLY A 33 -7.44 -3.87 2.70
CA GLY A 33 -7.34 -3.16 1.43
C GLY A 33 -6.16 -2.20 1.40
N ILE A 34 -5.91 -1.45 2.48
CA ILE A 34 -4.77 -0.54 2.60
C ILE A 34 -3.46 -1.32 2.49
N GLU A 35 -3.32 -2.40 3.27
CA GLU A 35 -2.14 -3.26 3.25
C GLU A 35 -1.88 -3.87 1.86
N ASN A 36 -2.94 -4.33 1.18
CA ASN A 36 -2.81 -4.90 -0.16
C ASN A 36 -2.56 -3.87 -1.26
N GLN A 37 -3.07 -2.64 -1.13
CA GLN A 37 -3.00 -1.61 -2.18
C GLN A 37 -1.82 -0.65 -2.03
N LEU A 38 -1.29 -0.49 -0.81
CA LEU A 38 -0.15 0.36 -0.50
C LEU A 38 1.10 -0.50 -0.24
N HIS A 39 1.15 -1.23 0.88
CA HIS A 39 2.34 -1.95 1.33
C HIS A 39 2.86 -2.93 0.27
N ARG A 40 1.98 -3.80 -0.24
CA ARG A 40 2.38 -4.73 -1.32
C ARG A 40 3.06 -4.02 -2.49
N HIS A 41 2.57 -2.84 -2.87
CA HIS A 41 3.16 -2.09 -3.98
C HIS A 41 4.48 -1.43 -3.62
N LEU A 42 4.66 -0.96 -2.39
CA LEU A 42 5.96 -0.49 -1.89
C LEU A 42 6.98 -1.63 -1.91
N ASP A 43 6.60 -2.81 -1.41
CA ASP A 43 7.47 -3.98 -1.34
C ASP A 43 7.86 -4.48 -2.73
N VAL A 44 6.91 -4.69 -3.64
CA VAL A 44 7.20 -5.29 -4.95
C VAL A 44 7.64 -4.29 -6.01
N THR A 45 7.10 -3.07 -6.00
CA THR A 45 7.35 -2.07 -7.06
C THR A 45 8.58 -1.24 -6.72
N PHE A 46 8.74 -0.85 -5.45
CA PHE A 46 9.85 -0.05 -4.95
C PHE A 46 10.93 -0.87 -4.26
N ARG A 47 10.72 -2.18 -4.03
CA ARG A 47 11.70 -3.08 -3.39
C ARG A 47 12.07 -2.59 -2.00
N GLU A 48 11.08 -2.11 -1.25
CA GLU A 48 11.26 -1.57 0.10
C GLU A 48 11.91 -2.60 1.03
N ASP A 49 11.37 -3.82 1.11
CA ASP A 49 11.93 -4.93 1.91
C ASP A 49 13.40 -5.26 1.59
N ALA A 50 13.80 -5.10 0.33
CA ALA A 50 15.15 -5.40 -0.11
C ALA A 50 16.11 -4.21 0.00
N CYS A 51 15.61 -3.03 0.41
CA CYS A 51 16.39 -1.81 0.48
C CYS A 51 17.30 -1.82 1.72
N ARG A 52 18.62 -1.76 1.51
CA ARG A 52 19.63 -1.76 2.58
C ARG A 52 20.00 -0.35 3.07
N ALA A 53 19.20 0.66 2.73
CA ALA A 53 19.46 2.04 3.12
C ALA A 53 19.12 2.24 4.61
N GLY A 54 20.07 1.91 5.49
CA GLY A 54 19.90 2.00 6.95
C GLY A 54 20.74 3.08 7.63
N GLU A 55 21.51 3.87 6.88
CA GLU A 55 22.36 4.91 7.44
C GLU A 55 21.57 6.20 7.71
N GLY A 56 21.69 6.75 8.92
CA GLY A 56 21.00 7.96 9.34
C GLY A 56 19.48 7.89 9.13
N TYR A 57 18.91 8.89 8.48
CA TYR A 57 17.46 8.99 8.18
C TYR A 57 17.08 8.38 6.82
N ALA A 58 17.95 7.60 6.18
CA ALA A 58 17.71 7.12 4.82
C ALA A 58 16.47 6.23 4.69
N ALA A 59 16.24 5.33 5.65
CA ALA A 59 15.08 4.44 5.65
C ALA A 59 13.76 5.22 5.73
N GLU A 60 13.67 6.17 6.67
CA GLU A 60 12.51 7.03 6.87
C GLU A 60 12.26 7.92 5.65
N ASN A 61 13.29 8.65 5.20
CA ASN A 61 13.18 9.54 4.04
C ASN A 61 12.71 8.79 2.78
N LEU A 62 13.21 7.57 2.56
CA LEU A 62 12.78 6.75 1.43
C LEU A 62 11.34 6.27 1.59
N SER A 63 10.95 5.82 2.78
CA SER A 63 9.57 5.39 3.03
C SER A 63 8.59 6.54 2.79
N THR A 64 8.89 7.73 3.32
CA THR A 64 8.09 8.94 3.13
C THR A 64 7.98 9.34 1.66
N MET A 65 9.07 9.25 0.88
CA MET A 65 9.04 9.63 -0.55
C MET A 65 8.35 8.59 -1.45
N ARG A 66 8.38 7.30 -1.10
CA ARG A 66 7.79 6.24 -1.94
C ARG A 66 6.26 6.32 -1.98
N ILE A 67 5.62 6.76 -0.91
CA ILE A 67 4.16 6.88 -0.82
C ILE A 67 3.59 7.84 -1.89
N PRO A 68 3.99 9.13 -1.95
CA PRO A 68 3.50 10.04 -2.99
C PRO A 68 3.98 9.62 -4.38
N ALA A 69 5.19 9.06 -4.52
CA ALA A 69 5.66 8.54 -5.80
C ALA A 69 4.78 7.40 -6.33
N LEU A 70 4.33 6.48 -5.48
CA LEU A 70 3.39 5.41 -5.83
C LEU A 70 2.05 5.98 -6.28
N GLN A 71 1.53 6.98 -5.58
CA GLN A 71 0.25 7.60 -5.93
C GLN A 71 0.31 8.27 -7.31
N ILE A 72 1.36 9.07 -7.55
CA ILE A 72 1.60 9.74 -8.84
C ILE A 72 1.65 8.72 -9.99
N ILE A 73 2.42 7.63 -9.84
CA ILE A 73 2.50 6.62 -10.90
C ILE A 73 1.20 5.82 -11.03
N LYS A 74 0.37 5.69 -9.99
CA LYS A 74 -0.94 5.02 -10.05
C LYS A 74 -1.94 5.81 -10.88
N GLU A 75 -1.96 7.13 -10.72
CA GLU A 75 -2.92 8.04 -11.35
C GLU A 75 -2.70 8.23 -12.86
N GLN A 76 -1.55 7.79 -13.39
CA GLN A 76 -1.28 7.95 -14.81
C GLN A 76 -2.24 7.18 -15.72
N PRO A 77 -2.85 7.84 -16.72
CA PRO A 77 -3.85 7.24 -17.60
C PRO A 77 -3.21 6.50 -18.80
N ASP A 78 -2.17 5.70 -18.55
CA ASP A 78 -1.54 4.86 -19.58
C ASP A 78 -1.78 3.36 -19.33
N LYS A 79 -1.40 2.51 -20.28
CA LYS A 79 -1.55 1.05 -20.17
C LYS A 79 -0.31 0.36 -19.56
N LEU A 80 0.66 1.11 -19.07
CA LEU A 80 1.90 0.55 -18.52
C LEU A 80 1.66 0.02 -17.11
N SER A 81 2.38 -1.05 -16.75
CA SER A 81 2.40 -1.52 -15.36
C SER A 81 3.13 -0.53 -14.46
N LEU A 82 2.81 -0.51 -13.16
CA LEU A 82 3.47 0.39 -12.18
C LEU A 82 5.00 0.27 -12.22
N LYS A 83 5.53 -0.95 -12.37
CA LYS A 83 6.98 -1.20 -12.55
C LYS A 83 7.54 -0.51 -13.80
N LYS A 84 6.82 -0.56 -14.92
CA LYS A 84 7.23 0.11 -16.17
C LYS A 84 7.10 1.63 -16.06
N ARG A 85 6.04 2.16 -15.44
CA ARG A 85 5.89 3.60 -15.17
C ARG A 85 7.05 4.14 -14.35
N ARG A 86 7.38 3.46 -13.24
CA ARG A 86 8.54 3.80 -12.39
C ARG A 86 9.85 3.75 -13.17
N LEU A 87 10.06 2.71 -13.98
CA LEU A 87 11.28 2.57 -14.78
C LEU A 87 11.38 3.65 -15.87
N ASN A 88 10.28 3.95 -16.55
CA ASN A 88 10.23 4.97 -17.58
C ASN A 88 10.47 6.36 -17.00
N ALA A 89 9.90 6.66 -15.83
CA ALA A 89 10.18 7.88 -15.08
C ALA A 89 11.66 8.04 -14.71
N ALA A 90 12.38 6.93 -14.48
CA ALA A 90 13.80 6.96 -14.18
C ALA A 90 14.69 7.20 -15.42
N TYR A 91 14.25 6.82 -16.62
CA TYR A 91 15.05 6.92 -17.85
C TYR A 91 14.59 8.00 -18.83
N ASN A 92 13.37 8.50 -18.69
CA ASN A 92 12.78 9.48 -19.60
C ASN A 92 12.30 10.71 -18.82
N ILE A 93 13.08 11.78 -18.93
CA ILE A 93 12.80 13.06 -18.26
C ILE A 93 11.46 13.66 -18.70
N GLU A 94 11.09 13.54 -19.97
CA GLU A 94 9.83 14.08 -20.47
C GLU A 94 8.63 13.29 -19.91
N TYR A 95 8.77 11.97 -19.79
CA TYR A 95 7.77 11.16 -19.09
C TYR A 95 7.69 11.54 -17.61
N LEU A 96 8.82 11.69 -16.93
CA LEU A 96 8.85 12.13 -15.52
C LEU A 96 8.18 13.49 -15.33
N LYS A 97 8.46 14.48 -16.18
CA LYS A 97 7.80 15.79 -16.12
C LYS A 97 6.28 15.67 -16.22
N LYS A 98 5.78 14.84 -17.14
CA LYS A 98 4.35 14.55 -17.27
C LYS A 98 3.74 13.93 -16.01
N LEU A 99 4.54 13.22 -15.21
CA LEU A 99 4.05 12.63 -13.95
C LEU A 99 3.87 13.67 -12.85
N ILE A 100 4.76 14.66 -12.79
CA ILE A 100 4.89 15.59 -11.66
C ILE A 100 4.32 16.99 -11.95
N THR A 101 3.74 17.19 -13.13
CA THR A 101 3.10 18.43 -13.58
C THR A 101 1.60 18.20 -13.73
#